data_AF-A0A252A5H7-F1
#
_entry.id   AF-A0A252A5H7-F1
#
_cell.length_a   1.000
_cell.length_b   1.000
_cell.length_c   1.000
_cell.angle_alpha   90.00
_cell.angle_beta   90.00
_cell.angle_gamma   90.00
#
_symmetry.space_group_name_H-M   'P 1'
#
loop_
_entity.id
_entity.type
_entity.pdbx_description
1 polymer ?
#
loop_
_entity_poly.entity_id
_entity_poly.type
_entity_poly.pdbx_seq_one_letter_code
_entity_poly.pdbx_strand_id
1 'polypeptide(L)'
;MSDSADITSSSSSGVHLVSSDVSIGNGAVWTDTELGDGGELFVEDGGLAVNTLVDKGDLTVDAGGVASGVTVTGNWNENGYFEVDGGTIADLTVKKQGWGIVNSGSINDVLVTSSGYIKIAALADNVTVSNGGGIEVDSTGVVRNLKVGPGGTFGIRPGEGGGSRA
;
A
#
# COMPACT_ATOMS: atom_id res chain seq x y z
N MET A 1 4.10 -14.89 17.92
CA MET A 1 4.90 -14.06 18.84
C MET A 1 6.16 -13.72 18.06
N SER A 2 6.12 -12.70 17.21
CA SER A 2 7.35 -12.11 16.66
C SER A 2 7.86 -11.11 17.70
N ASP A 3 9.17 -11.05 17.83
CA ASP A 3 9.85 -10.00 18.57
C ASP A 3 9.31 -8.65 18.11
N SER A 4 8.97 -7.78 19.07
CA SER A 4 8.65 -6.40 18.75
C SER A 4 9.92 -5.83 18.12
N ALA A 5 9.92 -5.61 16.81
CA ALA A 5 10.94 -4.79 16.17
C ALA A 5 11.02 -3.48 16.97
N ASP A 6 12.23 -3.01 17.26
CA ASP A 6 12.41 -1.76 17.98
C ASP A 6 11.76 -0.63 17.16
N ILE A 7 10.61 -0.13 17.64
CA ILE A 7 9.91 0.99 17.00
C ILE A 7 10.73 2.24 17.26
N THR A 8 11.30 2.81 16.21
CA THR A 8 12.02 4.07 16.33
C THR A 8 11.05 5.24 16.37
N SER A 9 11.27 6.14 17.34
CA SER A 9 10.66 7.48 17.39
C SER A 9 11.53 8.54 16.71
N SER A 10 12.69 8.14 16.18
CA SER A 10 13.62 9.06 15.50
C SER A 10 13.16 9.34 14.09
N SER A 11 13.16 10.62 13.72
CA SER A 11 12.88 11.06 12.35
C SER A 11 14.12 10.94 11.46
N SER A 12 13.93 10.62 10.19
CA SER A 12 15.02 10.44 9.21
C SER A 12 14.62 10.92 7.82
N SER A 13 15.60 11.12 6.94
CA SER A 13 15.37 11.54 5.55
C SER A 13 16.40 10.91 4.62
N GLY A 14 16.00 10.55 3.39
CA GLY A 14 16.90 10.00 2.38
C GLY A 14 17.42 8.61 2.73
N VAL A 15 16.61 7.81 3.41
CA VAL A 15 16.97 6.45 3.84
C VAL A 15 16.76 5.48 2.69
N HIS A 16 17.71 4.57 2.47
CA HIS A 16 17.54 3.44 1.56
C HIS A 16 17.63 2.14 2.37
N LEU A 17 16.53 1.40 2.45
CA LEU A 17 16.44 0.12 3.16
C LEU A 17 16.63 -1.03 2.16
N VAL A 18 17.54 -1.95 2.48
CA VAL A 18 17.87 -3.12 1.65
C VAL A 18 18.23 -4.26 2.59
N SER A 19 17.52 -5.40 2.46
CA SER A 19 17.68 -6.55 3.36
C SER A 19 17.63 -6.15 4.84
N SER A 20 16.70 -5.27 5.18
CA SER A 20 16.62 -4.61 6.48
C SER A 20 15.21 -4.16 6.79
N ASP A 21 14.80 -4.34 8.03
CA ASP A 21 13.44 -4.05 8.47
C ASP A 21 13.47 -2.91 9.49
N VAL A 22 12.58 -1.93 9.33
CA VAL A 22 12.44 -0.81 10.28
C VAL A 22 10.97 -0.57 10.59
N SER A 23 10.67 -0.42 11.88
CA SER A 23 9.37 0.07 12.34
C SER A 23 9.50 1.52 12.82
N ILE A 24 8.69 2.42 12.27
CA ILE A 24 8.61 3.83 12.70
C ILE A 24 7.28 4.08 13.41
N GLY A 25 7.30 4.82 14.51
CA GLY A 25 6.09 5.11 15.29
C GLY A 25 6.32 6.23 16.29
N ASN A 26 5.36 6.46 17.19
CA ASN A 26 5.52 7.38 18.33
C ASN A 26 6.01 8.79 17.94
N GLY A 27 5.53 9.33 16.81
CA GLY A 27 5.90 10.65 16.30
C GLY A 27 7.10 10.68 15.35
N ALA A 28 7.68 9.52 15.01
CA ALA A 28 8.72 9.45 13.98
C ALA A 28 8.18 9.91 12.62
N VAL A 29 8.95 10.75 11.94
CA VAL A 29 8.68 11.18 10.56
C VAL A 29 9.84 10.77 9.67
N TRP A 30 9.58 9.91 8.70
CA TRP A 30 10.56 9.49 7.70
C TRP A 30 10.17 10.03 6.34
N THR A 31 11.11 10.71 5.68
CA THR A 31 10.87 11.35 4.37
C THR A 31 11.81 10.80 3.32
N ASP A 32 11.38 10.70 2.07
CA ASP A 32 12.23 10.35 0.93
C ASP A 32 12.94 9.00 1.15
N THR A 33 12.16 8.01 1.60
CA THR A 33 12.64 6.65 1.88
C THR A 33 12.51 5.79 0.63
N GLU A 34 13.56 5.04 0.30
CA GLU A 34 13.55 4.02 -0.75
C GLU A 34 13.60 2.63 -0.11
N LEU A 35 12.65 1.76 -0.45
CA LEU A 35 12.60 0.37 -0.04
C LEU A 35 13.04 -0.49 -1.22
N GLY A 36 14.29 -0.92 -1.16
CA GLY A 36 14.93 -1.79 -2.15
C GLY A 36 14.74 -3.27 -1.82
N ASP A 37 15.52 -4.13 -2.47
CA ASP A 37 15.43 -5.59 -2.35
C ASP A 37 15.49 -6.08 -0.89
N GLY A 38 14.37 -6.67 -0.43
CA GLY A 38 14.20 -7.14 0.95
C GLY A 38 14.24 -6.04 2.02
N GLY A 39 14.06 -4.77 1.64
CA GLY A 39 13.90 -3.67 2.59
C GLY A 39 12.44 -3.55 3.02
N GLU A 40 12.18 -3.57 4.32
CA GLU A 40 10.83 -3.48 4.88
C GLU A 40 10.68 -2.22 5.76
N LEU A 41 9.55 -1.51 5.59
CA LEU A 41 9.16 -0.41 6.45
C LEU A 41 7.76 -0.65 7.02
N PHE A 42 7.67 -0.73 8.34
CA PHE A 42 6.42 -0.74 9.09
C PHE A 42 6.14 0.67 9.62
N VAL A 43 5.01 1.25 9.21
CA VAL A 43 4.53 2.54 9.70
C VAL A 43 3.47 2.26 10.75
N GLU A 44 3.89 2.32 12.00
CA GLU A 44 3.11 1.98 13.19
C GLU A 44 2.35 3.20 13.73
N ASP A 45 1.58 3.00 14.80
CA ASP A 45 0.81 4.06 15.46
C ASP A 45 1.65 5.33 15.75
N GLY A 46 1.17 6.46 15.25
CA GLY A 46 1.84 7.76 15.36
C GLY A 46 3.07 7.93 14.48
N GLY A 47 3.42 6.96 13.63
CA GLY A 47 4.46 7.07 12.61
C GLY A 47 3.95 7.75 11.34
N LEU A 48 4.83 8.51 10.68
CA LEU A 48 4.54 9.16 9.41
C LEU A 48 5.65 8.90 8.38
N ALA A 49 5.32 8.22 7.28
CA ALA A 49 6.20 8.07 6.13
C ALA A 49 5.76 9.02 4.99
N VAL A 50 6.70 9.74 4.39
CA VAL A 50 6.42 10.72 3.32
C VAL A 50 7.35 10.47 2.15
N ASN A 51 6.81 10.48 0.92
CA ASN A 51 7.57 10.26 -0.31
C ASN A 51 8.31 8.92 -0.33
N THR A 52 7.65 7.84 0.07
CA THR A 52 8.25 6.51 0.03
C THR A 52 8.22 5.93 -1.38
N LEU A 53 9.38 5.56 -1.90
CA LEU A 53 9.51 4.73 -3.10
C LEU A 53 9.66 3.27 -2.68
N VAL A 54 8.74 2.43 -3.13
CA VAL A 54 8.79 0.98 -2.92
C VAL A 54 9.19 0.31 -4.24
N ASP A 55 10.44 -0.11 -4.36
CA ASP A 55 11.01 -0.77 -5.53
C ASP A 55 11.71 -2.06 -5.10
N LYS A 56 10.93 -3.16 -5.06
CA LYS A 56 11.30 -4.50 -4.55
C LYS A 56 11.38 -4.66 -3.04
N GLY A 57 11.07 -3.62 -2.28
CA GLY A 57 10.81 -3.71 -0.84
C GLY A 57 9.32 -3.79 -0.51
N ASP A 58 9.04 -3.71 0.78
CA ASP A 58 7.70 -3.85 1.35
C ASP A 58 7.36 -2.69 2.29
N LEU A 59 6.21 -2.04 2.07
CA LEU A 59 5.66 -1.02 2.95
C LEU A 59 4.39 -1.53 3.63
N THR A 60 4.40 -1.66 4.96
CA THR A 60 3.20 -1.97 5.75
C THR A 60 2.78 -0.72 6.51
N VAL A 61 1.50 -0.34 6.43
CA VAL A 61 0.94 0.78 7.18
C VAL A 61 -0.13 0.25 8.14
N ASP A 62 0.29 0.08 9.38
CA ASP A 62 -0.48 -0.49 10.47
C ASP A 62 -1.46 0.52 11.09
N ALA A 63 -2.32 0.03 11.99
CA ALA A 63 -3.31 0.82 12.68
C ALA A 63 -2.70 2.06 13.36
N GLY A 64 -3.17 3.25 12.95
CA GLY A 64 -2.68 4.53 13.46
C GLY A 64 -1.46 5.10 12.74
N GLY A 65 -0.82 4.31 11.87
CA GLY A 65 0.24 4.77 10.97
C GLY A 65 -0.30 5.51 9.75
N VAL A 66 0.51 6.45 9.24
CA VAL A 66 0.15 7.25 8.06
C VAL A 66 1.30 7.28 7.06
N ALA A 67 1.02 7.00 5.80
CA ALA A 67 1.93 7.26 4.70
C ALA A 67 1.35 8.29 3.72
N SER A 68 2.21 9.07 3.06
CA SER A 68 1.81 10.04 2.05
C SER A 68 2.80 10.09 0.88
N GLY A 69 2.32 10.22 -0.35
CA GLY A 69 3.18 10.33 -1.53
C GLY A 69 3.91 9.02 -1.85
N VAL A 70 3.21 7.89 -1.70
CA VAL A 70 3.81 6.57 -1.87
C VAL A 70 3.81 6.20 -3.36
N THR A 71 4.95 5.77 -3.89
CA THR A 71 5.04 5.16 -5.22
C THR A 71 5.48 3.71 -5.10
N VAL A 72 4.64 2.79 -5.54
CA VAL A 72 4.95 1.36 -5.59
C VAL A 72 5.22 0.95 -7.03
N THR A 73 6.38 0.36 -7.28
CA THR A 73 6.85 -0.02 -8.60
C THR A 73 7.55 -1.37 -8.58
N GLY A 74 7.70 -1.98 -9.74
CA GLY A 74 8.37 -3.25 -9.89
C GLY A 74 8.72 -3.58 -11.33
N ASN A 75 8.91 -4.88 -11.58
CA ASN A 75 9.08 -5.47 -12.90
C ASN A 75 8.61 -6.93 -12.86
N TRP A 76 8.66 -7.64 -13.99
CA TRP A 76 8.15 -9.02 -14.08
C TRP A 76 8.81 -10.05 -13.14
N ASN A 77 9.96 -9.75 -12.54
CA ASN A 77 10.67 -10.67 -11.66
C ASN A 77 10.48 -10.33 -10.18
N GLU A 78 10.46 -9.03 -9.85
CA GLU A 78 10.44 -8.53 -8.47
C GLU A 78 9.57 -7.27 -8.43
N ASN A 79 8.61 -7.27 -7.51
CA ASN A 79 7.64 -6.19 -7.34
C ASN A 79 7.88 -5.53 -6.00
N GLY A 80 7.84 -4.20 -5.96
CA GLY A 80 7.54 -3.51 -4.70
C GLY A 80 6.10 -3.83 -4.28
N TYR A 81 5.90 -3.93 -2.98
CA TYR A 81 4.60 -4.27 -2.39
C TYR A 81 4.22 -3.31 -1.27
N PHE A 82 2.92 -3.04 -1.16
CA PHE A 82 2.39 -2.35 0.01
C PHE A 82 1.19 -3.09 0.61
N GLU A 83 1.03 -2.93 1.91
CA GLU A 83 -0.06 -3.46 2.70
C GLU A 83 -0.61 -2.40 3.64
N VAL A 84 -1.94 -2.29 3.71
CA VAL A 84 -2.62 -1.40 4.67
C VAL A 84 -3.46 -2.25 5.61
N ASP A 85 -3.05 -2.23 6.88
CA ASP A 85 -3.60 -3.02 7.98
C ASP A 85 -4.10 -2.11 9.10
N GLY A 86 -5.03 -1.22 8.73
CA GLY A 86 -5.69 -0.30 9.66
C GLY A 86 -5.13 1.12 9.61
N GLY A 87 -4.03 1.32 8.91
CA GLY A 87 -3.42 2.62 8.65
C GLY A 87 -4.10 3.42 7.53
N THR A 88 -3.43 4.48 7.09
CA THR A 88 -3.87 5.30 5.97
C THR A 88 -2.73 5.64 5.01
N ILE A 89 -2.96 5.48 3.70
CA ILE A 89 -2.06 5.99 2.65
C ILE A 89 -2.76 7.08 1.84
N ALA A 90 -2.18 8.28 1.83
CA ALA A 90 -2.59 9.37 0.96
C ALA A 90 -1.66 9.52 -0.25
N ASP A 91 -2.19 9.94 -1.40
CA ASP A 91 -1.42 10.16 -2.62
C ASP A 91 -0.61 8.92 -3.02
N LEU A 92 -1.33 7.87 -3.40
CA LEU A 92 -0.77 6.56 -3.71
C LEU A 92 -0.69 6.36 -5.22
N THR A 93 0.50 6.06 -5.74
CA THR A 93 0.71 5.64 -7.12
C THR A 93 1.23 4.20 -7.18
N VAL A 94 0.52 3.32 -7.87
CA VAL A 94 0.94 1.93 -8.11
C VAL A 94 1.14 1.72 -9.61
N LYS A 95 2.35 1.33 -10.00
CA LYS A 95 2.75 1.25 -11.42
C LYS A 95 3.72 0.11 -11.68
N LYS A 96 3.90 -0.25 -12.96
CA LYS A 96 4.94 -1.19 -13.44
C LYS A 96 5.01 -2.46 -12.57
N GLN A 97 3.95 -3.27 -12.58
CA GLN A 97 3.87 -4.51 -11.79
C GLN A 97 3.91 -4.33 -10.24
N GLY A 98 4.06 -3.10 -9.74
CA GLY A 98 3.84 -2.79 -8.32
C GLY A 98 2.48 -3.33 -7.87
N TRP A 99 2.47 -3.91 -6.67
CA TRP A 99 1.33 -4.64 -6.15
C TRP A 99 0.98 -4.13 -4.74
N GLY A 100 -0.27 -4.30 -4.33
CA GLY A 100 -0.57 -4.19 -2.91
C GLY A 100 -1.99 -4.54 -2.53
N ILE A 101 -2.22 -4.56 -1.23
CA ILE A 101 -3.49 -4.92 -0.62
C ILE A 101 -3.92 -3.89 0.42
N VAL A 102 -5.22 -3.65 0.48
CA VAL A 102 -5.85 -2.85 1.54
C VAL A 102 -6.78 -3.79 2.31
N ASN A 103 -6.29 -4.42 3.37
CA ASN A 103 -7.10 -5.34 4.17
C ASN A 103 -8.04 -4.58 5.11
N SER A 104 -7.54 -3.54 5.75
CA SER A 104 -8.28 -2.64 6.64
C SER A 104 -7.71 -1.21 6.58
N GLY A 105 -8.38 -0.22 7.16
CA GLY A 105 -7.95 1.18 7.04
C GLY A 105 -8.41 1.83 5.72
N SER A 106 -7.60 2.73 5.16
CA SER A 106 -7.97 3.45 3.94
C SER A 106 -6.82 3.90 3.04
N ILE A 107 -7.11 4.03 1.74
CA ILE A 107 -6.24 4.72 0.79
C ILE A 107 -6.99 5.86 0.09
N ASN A 108 -6.33 6.99 -0.19
CA ASN A 108 -6.93 8.14 -0.88
C ASN A 108 -6.02 8.70 -1.98
N ASP A 109 -6.64 9.33 -2.98
CA ASP A 109 -5.97 9.96 -4.13
C ASP A 109 -5.07 8.94 -4.85
N VAL A 110 -5.71 7.89 -5.36
CA VAL A 110 -5.03 6.69 -5.83
C VAL A 110 -4.91 6.71 -7.36
N LEU A 111 -3.70 6.49 -7.87
CA LEU A 111 -3.44 6.26 -9.29
C LEU A 111 -2.89 4.84 -9.50
N VAL A 112 -3.60 4.03 -10.29
CA VAL A 112 -3.15 2.71 -10.70
C VAL A 112 -2.95 2.68 -12.22
N THR A 113 -1.72 2.39 -12.65
CA THR A 113 -1.34 2.53 -14.07
C THR A 113 -0.27 1.52 -14.48
N SER A 114 -0.02 1.34 -15.78
CA SER A 114 1.13 0.59 -16.30
C SER A 114 1.31 -0.80 -15.69
N SER A 115 0.23 -1.59 -15.63
CA SER A 115 0.20 -2.93 -15.00
C SER A 115 0.42 -2.96 -13.47
N GLY A 116 0.34 -1.82 -12.79
CA GLY A 116 0.19 -1.78 -11.34
C GLY A 116 -1.16 -2.36 -10.93
N TYR A 117 -1.23 -2.93 -9.72
CA TYR A 117 -2.47 -3.56 -9.26
C TYR A 117 -2.70 -3.41 -7.77
N ILE A 118 -3.96 -3.20 -7.39
CA ILE A 118 -4.39 -3.17 -5.98
C ILE A 118 -5.56 -4.12 -5.74
N LYS A 119 -5.47 -4.91 -4.66
CA LYS A 119 -6.60 -5.63 -4.09
C LYS A 119 -7.18 -4.85 -2.92
N ILE A 120 -8.49 -4.61 -2.91
CA ILE A 120 -9.15 -3.69 -1.97
C ILE A 120 -10.23 -4.46 -1.20
N ALA A 121 -9.99 -4.74 0.07
CA ALA A 121 -10.96 -5.31 1.01
C ALA A 121 -11.50 -4.27 2.02
N ALA A 122 -10.99 -3.04 2.01
CA ALA A 122 -11.43 -1.94 2.87
C ALA A 122 -11.79 -0.69 2.04
N LEU A 123 -11.45 0.52 2.52
CA LEU A 123 -11.83 1.77 1.87
C LEU A 123 -10.75 2.28 0.90
N ALA A 124 -11.16 2.60 -0.33
CA ALA A 124 -10.38 3.43 -1.24
C ALA A 124 -11.21 4.61 -1.75
N ASP A 125 -10.63 5.81 -1.78
CA ASP A 125 -11.30 7.02 -2.25
C ASP A 125 -10.47 7.76 -3.31
N ASN A 126 -11.17 8.45 -4.22
CA ASN A 126 -10.61 9.15 -5.37
C ASN A 126 -9.62 8.29 -6.18
N VAL A 127 -10.14 7.20 -6.75
CA VAL A 127 -9.32 6.21 -7.45
C VAL A 127 -9.37 6.42 -8.96
N THR A 128 -8.20 6.53 -9.61
CA THR A 128 -8.06 6.52 -11.06
C THR A 128 -7.28 5.29 -11.52
N VAL A 129 -7.85 4.51 -12.42
CA VAL A 129 -7.22 3.32 -13.02
C VAL A 129 -7.09 3.51 -14.52
N SER A 130 -5.90 3.34 -15.09
CA SER A 130 -5.66 3.57 -16.53
C SER A 130 -4.46 2.80 -17.08
N ASN A 131 -4.24 2.81 -18.39
CA ASN A 131 -3.02 2.33 -19.06
C ASN A 131 -2.54 0.93 -18.61
N GLY A 132 -3.45 -0.03 -18.48
CA GLY A 132 -3.15 -1.39 -18.05
C GLY A 132 -3.13 -1.61 -16.54
N GLY A 133 -3.31 -0.57 -15.72
CA GLY A 133 -3.52 -0.71 -14.29
C GLY A 133 -4.82 -1.47 -13.96
N GLY A 134 -4.86 -2.10 -12.80
CA GLY A 134 -6.03 -2.86 -12.36
C GLY A 134 -6.33 -2.69 -10.89
N ILE A 135 -7.62 -2.70 -10.54
CA ILE A 135 -8.04 -2.91 -9.15
C ILE A 135 -9.05 -4.03 -9.06
N GLU A 136 -9.03 -4.72 -7.93
CA GLU A 136 -10.01 -5.75 -7.59
C GLU A 136 -10.57 -5.49 -6.20
N VAL A 137 -11.89 -5.42 -6.12
CA VAL A 137 -12.61 -5.11 -4.88
C VAL A 137 -13.23 -6.38 -4.33
N ASP A 138 -12.81 -6.77 -3.13
CA ASP A 138 -13.34 -7.91 -2.40
C ASP A 138 -14.68 -7.57 -1.73
N SER A 139 -15.33 -8.59 -1.15
CA SER A 139 -16.71 -8.48 -0.62
C SER A 139 -16.95 -7.40 0.43
N THR A 140 -15.90 -6.96 1.14
CA THR A 140 -15.96 -5.89 2.15
C THR A 140 -15.40 -4.56 1.64
N GLY A 141 -14.82 -4.55 0.43
CA GLY A 141 -14.18 -3.39 -0.16
C GLY A 141 -15.18 -2.34 -0.63
N VAL A 142 -14.83 -1.07 -0.42
CA VAL A 142 -15.61 0.09 -0.86
C VAL A 142 -14.68 1.02 -1.61
N VAL A 143 -14.96 1.21 -2.91
CA VAL A 143 -14.24 2.19 -3.74
C VAL A 143 -15.16 3.35 -4.05
N ARG A 144 -14.74 4.57 -3.70
CA ARG A 144 -15.45 5.82 -3.95
C ARG A 144 -14.73 6.64 -5.02
N ASN A 145 -15.50 7.45 -5.74
CA ASN A 145 -14.98 8.37 -6.76
C ASN A 145 -14.08 7.69 -7.79
N LEU A 146 -14.46 6.47 -8.23
CA LEU A 146 -13.70 5.68 -9.18
C LEU A 146 -13.82 6.23 -10.61
N LYS A 147 -12.66 6.45 -11.24
CA LYS A 147 -12.52 6.71 -12.67
C LYS A 147 -11.69 5.60 -13.32
N VAL A 148 -12.30 4.86 -14.25
CA VAL A 148 -11.58 3.89 -15.10
C VAL A 148 -11.34 4.52 -16.47
N GLY A 149 -10.09 4.87 -16.75
CA GLY A 149 -9.62 5.40 -18.03
C GLY A 149 -9.27 4.29 -19.04
N PRO A 150 -8.83 4.65 -20.25
CA PRO A 150 -8.47 3.69 -21.30
C PRO A 150 -7.46 2.65 -20.81
N GLY A 151 -7.75 1.38 -21.05
CA GLY A 151 -6.90 0.25 -20.65
C GLY A 151 -6.86 -0.04 -19.15
N GLY A 152 -7.55 0.74 -18.30
CA GLY A 152 -7.71 0.40 -16.89
C GLY A 152 -8.69 -0.74 -16.69
N THR A 153 -8.49 -1.55 -15.65
CA THR A 153 -9.39 -2.66 -15.30
C THR A 153 -9.95 -2.51 -13.88
N PHE A 154 -11.23 -2.85 -13.73
CA PHE A 154 -11.93 -2.84 -12.45
C PHE A 154 -12.67 -4.17 -12.31
N GLY A 155 -12.35 -4.93 -11.27
CA GLY A 155 -13.00 -6.19 -10.93
C GLY A 155 -13.68 -6.13 -9.56
N ILE A 156 -14.75 -6.90 -9.41
CA ILE A 156 -15.37 -7.17 -8.11
C ILE A 156 -15.31 -8.69 -7.89
N ARG A 157 -14.77 -9.11 -6.75
CA ARG A 157 -14.81 -10.50 -6.31
C ARG A 157 -15.99 -10.71 -5.36
N PRO A 158 -16.99 -11.54 -5.73
CA PRO A 158 -18.03 -11.92 -4.79
C PRO A 158 -17.41 -12.68 -3.62
N GLY A 159 -17.89 -12.42 -2.40
CA GLY A 159 -17.53 -13.23 -1.24
C GLY A 159 -17.99 -14.66 -1.45
N GLU A 160 -17.22 -15.63 -0.95
CA GLU A 160 -17.66 -17.03 -0.93
C GLU A 160 -18.95 -17.10 -0.09
N GLY A 161 -20.08 -17.15 -0.77
CA GLY A 161 -21.37 -17.28 -0.12
C GLY A 161 -21.34 -18.56 0.71
N GLY A 162 -21.29 -18.41 2.03
CA GLY A 162 -21.49 -19.51 2.96
C GLY A 162 -22.86 -20.12 2.69
N GLY A 163 -22.89 -21.17 1.87
CA GLY A 163 -24.10 -21.89 1.54
C GLY A 163 -24.61 -22.58 2.79
N SER A 164 -25.43 -21.90 3.58
CA SER A 164 -26.29 -22.58 4.54
C SER A 164 -27.32 -23.36 3.73
N ARG A 165 -27.03 -24.64 3.50
CA ARG A 165 -28.03 -25.59 3.02
C ARG A 165 -29.09 -25.67 4.13
N ALA A 166 -30.28 -25.15 3.84
CA ALA A 166 -31.48 -25.39 4.64
C ALA A 166 -31.90 -26.86 4.53
#